data_AF-A0AAC9LM88-F1
#
_entry.id   AF-A0AAC9LM88-F1
#
_cell.length_a   1.000
_cell.length_b   1.000
_cell.length_c   1.000
_cell.angle_alpha   90.00
_cell.angle_beta   90.00
_cell.angle_gamma   90.00
#
_symmetry.space_group_name_H-M   'P 1'
#
loop_
_entity.id
_entity.type
_entity.pdbx_description
1 polymer ?
#
loop_
_entity_poly.entity_id
_entity_poly.type
_entity_poly.pdbx_seq_one_letter_code
_entity_poly.pdbx_strand_id
1 'polypeptide(L)' 'MKYKNLISYLLIVIGGSIAIYANANKKQSVFLLIIGIIALMYGLFRLNSSLTSKPPKDDYKINDREE' A
#
# COMPACT_ATOMS: atom_id res chain seq x y z
N MET A 1 -6.81 10.32 -14.20
CA MET A 1 -7.32 10.05 -12.83
C MET A 1 -6.15 9.67 -11.90
N LYS A 2 -5.59 10.62 -11.14
CA LYS A 2 -4.30 10.49 -10.42
C LYS A 2 -4.41 10.02 -8.94
N TYR A 3 -5.60 9.72 -8.44
CA TYR A 3 -5.82 9.48 -6.99
C TYR A 3 -5.95 8.00 -6.57
N LYS A 4 -5.74 7.03 -7.47
CA LYS A 4 -5.95 5.59 -7.17
C LYS A 4 -5.16 5.07 -5.96
N ASN A 5 -4.05 5.74 -5.61
CA ASN A 5 -3.15 5.30 -4.52
C ASN A 5 -3.24 6.17 -3.25
N LEU A 6 -4.07 7.23 -3.25
CA LEU A 6 -4.18 8.15 -2.11
C LEU A 6 -4.72 7.44 -0.85
N ILE A 7 -5.71 6.55 -1.03
CA ILE A 7 -6.28 5.75 0.06
C ILE A 7 -5.22 4.88 0.72
N SER A 8 -4.37 4.20 -0.06
CA SER A 8 -3.35 3.32 0.49
C SER A 8 -2.28 4.11 1.25
N TYR A 9 -1.90 5.29 0.74
CA TYR A 9 -0.99 6.19 1.45
C TYR A 9 -1.56 6.68 2.79
N LEU A 10 -2.84 7.11 2.82
CA LEU A 10 -3.51 7.52 4.06
C LEU A 10 -3.57 6.36 5.07
N LEU A 11 -3.82 5.13 4.61
CA LEU A 11 -3.86 3.94 5.46
C LEU A 11 -2.50 3.68 6.14
N ILE A 12 -1.41 3.83 5.40
CA ILE A 12 -0.03 3.67 5.90
C ILE A 12 0.29 4.75 6.94
N VAL A 13 -0.06 6.01 6.67
CA VAL A 13 0.18 7.14 7.59
C VAL A 13 -0.58 6.95 8.91
N ILE A 14 -1.84 6.53 8.83
CA ILE A 14 -2.66 6.27 10.02
C ILE A 14 -2.12 5.06 10.80
N GLY A 15 -1.83 3.94 10.14
CA GLY A 15 -1.27 2.75 10.79
C GLY A 15 0.07 3.02 11.46
N GLY A 16 0.94 3.81 10.82
CA GLY A 16 2.22 4.24 11.38
C GLY A 16 2.06 5.15 12.59
N SER A 17 1.13 6.09 12.54
CA SER A 17 0.82 6.97 13.68
C SER A 17 0.35 6.16 14.90
N ILE A 18 -0.52 5.17 14.68
CA ILE A 18 -1.01 4.26 15.73
C ILE A 18 0.14 3.42 16.31
N ALA A 19 0.99 2.85 15.47
CA ALA A 19 2.13 2.05 15.91
C ALA A 19 3.12 2.88 16.75
N ILE A 20 3.44 4.10 16.30
CA ILE A 20 4.31 5.03 17.04
C ILE A 20 3.66 5.40 18.38
N TYR A 21 2.37 5.73 18.40
CA TYR A 21 1.65 6.08 19.62
C TYR A 21 1.58 4.93 20.63
N ALA A 22 1.35 3.71 20.15
CA ALA A 22 1.33 2.50 20.96
C ALA A 22 2.71 2.17 21.56
N ASN A 23 3.79 2.50 20.85
CA ASN A 23 5.17 2.28 21.28
C ASN A 23 5.70 3.37 22.24
N ALA A 24 5.25 4.62 22.07
CA ALA A 24 5.76 5.78 22.81
C ALA A 24 5.34 5.80 24.30
N ASN A 25 4.32 5.03 24.68
CA ASN A 25 3.87 4.96 26.07
C ASN A 25 4.76 4.04 26.92
N LYS A 26 5.05 4.46 28.17
CA LYS A 26 5.84 3.66 29.13
C LYS A 26 5.23 2.28 29.42
N LYS A 27 3.89 2.17 29.31
CA LYS A 27 3.18 0.91 29.21
C LYS A 27 2.91 0.64 27.73
N GLN A 28 3.85 -0.03 27.07
CA GLN A 28 3.66 -0.48 25.69
C GLN A 28 2.37 -1.29 25.61
N SER A 29 1.40 -0.76 24.89
CA SER A 29 0.17 -1.47 24.63
C SER A 29 0.44 -2.45 23.49
N VAL A 30 1.10 -3.58 23.82
CA VAL A 30 1.58 -4.58 22.84
C VAL A 30 0.47 -4.99 21.88
N PHE A 31 -0.76 -5.12 22.39
CA PHE A 31 -1.94 -5.39 21.57
C PHE A 31 -2.20 -4.30 20.51
N LEU A 32 -2.14 -3.02 20.90
CA LEU A 32 -2.29 -1.88 19.99
C LEU A 32 -1.12 -1.78 19.00
N LEU A 33 0.09 -2.12 19.44
CA LEU A 33 1.30 -2.13 18.62
C LEU A 33 1.19 -3.18 17.50
N ILE A 34 0.78 -4.41 17.85
CA ILE A 34 0.57 -5.50 16.89
C ILE A 34 -0.48 -5.11 15.85
N ILE A 35 -1.61 -4.53 16.28
CA ILE A 35 -2.65 -4.05 15.37
C ILE A 35 -2.10 -2.96 14.43
N GLY A 36 -1.33 -2.01 14.96
CA GLY A 36 -0.70 -0.96 14.16
C GLY A 36 0.24 -1.51 13.09
N ILE A 37 1.07 -2.50 13.44
CA ILE A 37 2.00 -3.15 12.51
C ILE A 37 1.24 -3.95 11.44
N ILE A 38 0.22 -4.72 11.82
CA ILE A 38 -0.60 -5.49 10.87
C ILE A 38 -1.30 -4.54 9.89
N ALA A 39 -1.86 -3.42 10.37
CA ALA A 39 -2.49 -2.40 9.54
C ALA A 39 -1.49 -1.75 8.58
N LEU A 40 -0.27 -1.44 9.05
CA LEU A 40 0.83 -0.95 8.21
C LEU A 40 1.20 -1.94 7.10
N MET A 41 1.40 -3.21 7.48
CA MET A 41 1.78 -4.28 6.55
C MET A 41 0.71 -4.49 5.48
N TYR A 42 -0.56 -4.49 5.87
CA TYR A 42 -1.69 -4.59 4.95
C TYR A 42 -1.81 -3.36 4.04
N GLY A 43 -1.61 -2.16 4.57
CA GLY A 43 -1.60 -0.92 3.78
C GLY A 43 -0.51 -0.90 2.74
N LEU A 44 0.70 -1.36 3.10
CA LEU A 44 1.84 -1.48 2.19
C LEU A 44 1.59 -2.56 1.13
N PHE A 45 1.06 -3.72 1.53
CA PHE A 45 0.69 -4.79 0.60
C PHE A 45 -0.36 -4.33 -0.43
N ARG A 46 -1.41 -3.64 0.02
CA ARG A 46 -2.43 -3.08 -0.85
C ARG A 46 -1.85 -2.03 -1.80
N LEU A 47 -0.95 -1.17 -1.31
CA LEU A 47 -0.25 -0.19 -2.13
C LEU A 47 0.55 -0.91 -3.24
N ASN A 48 1.42 -1.85 -2.87
CA ASN A 48 2.23 -2.62 -3.82
C ASN A 48 1.38 -3.38 -4.84
N SER A 49 0.32 -4.06 -4.40
CA SER A 49 -0.58 -4.79 -5.29
C SER A 49 -1.34 -3.85 -6.25
N SER A 50 -1.79 -2.68 -5.78
CA SER A 50 -2.40 -1.65 -6.65
C SER A 50 -1.43 -1.13 -7.70
N LEU A 51 -0.14 -0.95 -7.35
CA LEU A 51 0.91 -0.58 -8.29
C LEU A 51 1.21 -1.70 -9.31
N THR A 52 1.23 -2.96 -8.87
CA THR A 52 1.50 -4.13 -9.74
C THR A 52 0.32 -4.50 -10.65
N SER A 53 -0.90 -4.07 -10.32
CA SER A 53 -2.12 -4.38 -11.09
C SER A 53 -2.21 -3.73 -12.49
N LYS A 54 -1.20 -2.97 -12.91
CA LYS A 54 -1.07 -2.64 -14.33
C LYS A 54 -0.43 -3.84 -15.02
N PRO A 55 -1.17 -4.62 -15.82
CA PRO A 55 -0.50 -5.51 -16.75
C PRO A 55 0.51 -4.68 -17.56
N PRO A 56 1.67 -5.24 -17.94
CA PRO A 56 2.46 -4.62 -19.00
C PRO A 56 1.48 -4.32 -20.12
N LYS A 57 1.36 -3.04 -20.47
CA LYS A 57 0.64 -2.69 -21.68
C LYS A 57 1.48 -3.30 -22.79
N ASP A 58 1.04 -4.45 -23.28
CA ASP A 58 1.46 -4.97 -24.56
C ASP A 58 0.93 -4.00 -25.62
N ASP A 59 1.61 -2.86 -25.72
CA ASP A 59 1.49 -1.90 -26.80
C ASP A 59 2.27 -2.41 -28.04
N TYR A 60 2.50 -3.73 -28.16
CA TYR A 60 2.99 -4.34 -29.39
C TYR A 60 1.80 -4.56 -30.34
N LYS A 61 1.40 -3.50 -31.03
CA LYS A 61 0.62 -3.62 -32.26
C LYS A 61 1.56 -4.16 -33.34
N ILE A 62 1.68 -5.48 -33.48
CA ILE A 62 2.27 -6.02 -34.72
C ILE A 62 1.25 -5.71 -35.82
N ASN A 63 1.58 -4.72 -36.62
CA ASN A 63 0.86 -4.38 -37.82
C ASN A 63 1.51 -5.20 -38.93
N ASP A 64 1.16 -6.48 -39.02
CA ASP A 64 1.51 -7.33 -40.15
C ASP A 64 0.67 -6.89 -41.35
N ARG A 65 1.11 -5.79 -41.97
CA ARG A 65 0.84 -5.48 -43.38
C ARG A 65 2.18 -5.55 -44.10
N GLU A 66 2.11 -6.07 -45.33
CA GLU A 66 3.18 -6.23 -46.34
C GLU A 66 3.87 -7.61 -46.26
N GLU A 67 3.78 -8.55 -47.21
CA GLU A 67 3.16 -8.68 -48.55
C GLU A 67 2.82 -10.17 -48.78
#